data_AF-A0A7S2KBK3-F1
#
_entry.id   AF-A0A7S2KBK3-F1
#
_cell.length_a   1.000
_cell.length_b   1.000
_cell.length_c   1.000
_cell.angle_alpha   90.00
_cell.angle_beta   90.00
_cell.angle_gamma   90.00
#
_symmetry.space_group_name_H-M   'P 1'
#
loop_
_entity.id
_entity.type
_entity.pdbx_description
1 polymer ?
#
loop_
_entity_poly.entity_id
_entity_poly.type
_entity_poly.pdbx_seq_one_letter_code
_entity_poly.pdbx_strand_id
1 'polypeptide(L)'
;GKQYLNEPLGHVRLTRGFIADLQQHCVAANKVPALRLSQWTKKPDKDQWSLDAFVHINVARQYRGIVLEITPKCGFLCSSPLVQPEHRIKFRRHRYGLFQELMSNGLLRKGWMSGNCDASFIPSSFSPLEFFSGEISNVESSMLSLFERPQNNLRIWCNGQIIYGHDKMNLTVEEFEAIQLAISSNAEKAMIFQSLASLVGTILTREPLIQNILNLQRADIIDVDGMIKVYDRLVEICGTREAAEACIKYPSCPEFHITADDVCSFIPFSRPGCVHLDELMHEVQKFADALPGQKETNDLFLDEKYEYCLNIVQKLSKESCVWILQGWLISLAMCDLSIMLGISPGSLDEGDRMQNLESCGSISLEAGVCNYSLKLVDYDPKPSTKLRNREKQERILRRLLN
;
A
#
# COMPACT_ATOMS: atom_id res chain seq x y z
N GLY A 1 5.62 7.99 -13.24
CA GLY A 1 5.93 7.89 -14.68
C GLY A 1 5.38 6.61 -15.26
N LYS A 2 4.96 6.61 -16.54
CA LYS A 2 4.33 5.45 -17.20
C LYS A 2 5.18 4.18 -17.17
N GLN A 3 6.51 4.31 -17.10
CA GLN A 3 7.44 3.17 -17.08
C GLN A 3 7.19 2.15 -15.96
N TYR A 4 6.64 2.58 -14.82
CA TYR A 4 6.32 1.69 -13.69
C TYR A 4 4.94 1.05 -13.76
N LEU A 5 4.15 1.40 -14.78
CA LEU A 5 2.79 0.89 -14.96
C LEU A 5 2.79 -0.04 -16.17
N ASN A 6 1.97 -1.08 -16.11
CA ASN A 6 1.64 -1.87 -17.30
C ASN A 6 0.31 -1.35 -17.84
N GLU A 7 0.34 -0.78 -19.03
CA GLU A 7 -0.91 -0.49 -19.73
C GLU A 7 -1.68 -1.82 -19.93
N PRO A 8 -2.99 -1.85 -19.65
CA PRO A 8 -3.79 -3.04 -19.89
C PRO A 8 -3.74 -3.38 -21.39
N LEU A 9 -3.55 -4.66 -21.71
CA LEU A 9 -3.56 -5.17 -23.09
C LEU A 9 -4.91 -4.99 -23.76
N GLY A 10 -5.97 -4.89 -22.95
CA GLY A 10 -7.31 -4.67 -23.43
C GLY A 10 -8.32 -4.66 -22.29
N HIS A 11 -9.53 -4.29 -22.66
CA HIS A 11 -10.70 -4.30 -21.80
C HIS A 11 -11.66 -5.37 -22.30
N VAL A 12 -12.03 -6.31 -21.43
CA VAL A 12 -12.90 -7.44 -21.77
C VAL A 12 -14.12 -7.39 -20.88
N ARG A 13 -15.29 -7.45 -21.52
CA ARG A 13 -16.56 -7.62 -20.81
C ARG A 13 -16.83 -9.09 -20.58
N LEU A 14 -16.81 -9.51 -19.33
CA LEU A 14 -17.10 -10.87 -18.89
C LEU A 14 -18.61 -11.09 -18.74
N THR A 15 -19.08 -12.28 -19.10
CA THR A 15 -20.47 -12.67 -18.84
C THR A 15 -20.62 -13.17 -17.41
N ARG A 16 -21.82 -13.02 -16.83
CA ARG A 16 -22.11 -13.57 -15.49
C ARG A 16 -21.93 -15.09 -15.42
N GLY A 17 -22.26 -15.80 -16.49
CA GLY A 17 -22.06 -17.24 -16.60
C GLY A 17 -20.57 -17.60 -16.49
N PHE A 18 -19.72 -16.92 -17.26
CA PHE A 18 -18.28 -17.12 -17.21
C PHE A 18 -17.70 -16.87 -15.81
N ILE A 19 -18.12 -15.78 -15.14
CA ILE A 19 -17.65 -15.47 -13.77
C ILE A 19 -18.06 -16.58 -12.79
N ALA A 20 -19.30 -17.05 -12.87
CA ALA A 20 -19.79 -18.14 -12.02
C ALA A 20 -19.02 -19.45 -12.25
N ASP A 21 -18.78 -19.80 -13.52
CA ASP A 21 -18.02 -21.00 -13.90
C ASP A 21 -16.56 -20.91 -13.43
N LEU A 22 -15.93 -19.74 -13.57
CA LEU A 22 -14.56 -19.49 -13.12
C LEU A 22 -14.46 -19.58 -11.60
N GLN A 23 -15.41 -18.98 -10.88
CA GLN A 23 -15.51 -19.03 -9.42
C GLN A 23 -15.63 -20.48 -8.94
N GLN A 24 -16.51 -21.26 -9.55
CA GLN A 24 -16.69 -22.68 -9.23
C GLN A 24 -15.41 -23.48 -9.51
N HIS A 25 -14.75 -23.26 -10.66
CA HIS A 25 -13.48 -23.91 -10.98
C HIS A 25 -12.38 -23.57 -9.99
N CYS A 26 -12.21 -22.29 -9.64
CA CYS A 26 -11.19 -21.84 -8.69
C CYS A 26 -11.39 -22.48 -7.30
N VAL A 27 -12.64 -22.59 -6.84
CA VAL A 27 -12.97 -23.27 -5.58
C VAL A 27 -12.71 -24.77 -5.68
N ALA A 28 -13.21 -25.44 -6.72
CA ALA A 28 -13.05 -26.88 -6.90
C ALA A 28 -11.58 -27.31 -7.07
N ALA A 29 -10.76 -26.47 -7.69
CA ALA A 29 -9.33 -26.69 -7.89
C ALA A 29 -8.46 -26.26 -6.69
N ASN A 30 -9.08 -25.92 -5.53
CA ASN A 30 -8.38 -25.44 -4.33
C ASN A 30 -7.44 -24.25 -4.60
N LYS A 31 -7.81 -23.37 -5.55
CA LYS A 31 -7.05 -22.14 -5.86
C LYS A 31 -7.42 -20.98 -4.94
N VAL A 32 -8.50 -21.12 -4.16
CA VAL A 32 -8.95 -20.14 -3.17
C VAL A 32 -8.55 -20.59 -1.77
N PRO A 33 -7.80 -19.78 -1.01
CA PRO A 33 -7.47 -20.12 0.38
C PRO A 33 -8.72 -20.33 1.23
N ALA A 34 -8.69 -21.30 2.15
CA ALA A 34 -9.84 -21.68 2.97
C ALA A 34 -10.53 -20.49 3.66
N LEU A 35 -9.74 -19.54 4.17
CA LEU A 35 -10.22 -18.33 4.85
C LEU A 35 -10.94 -17.33 3.92
N ARG A 36 -10.67 -17.42 2.62
CA ARG A 36 -11.29 -16.58 1.59
C ARG A 36 -12.49 -17.25 0.95
N LEU A 37 -12.71 -18.54 1.18
CA LEU A 37 -13.86 -19.28 0.62
C LEU A 37 -15.17 -18.59 0.95
N SER A 38 -15.39 -18.15 2.20
CA SER A 38 -16.64 -17.46 2.58
C SER A 38 -16.88 -16.14 1.84
N GLN A 39 -15.83 -15.49 1.32
CA GLN A 39 -15.95 -14.31 0.46
C GLN A 39 -16.20 -14.73 -0.99
N TRP A 40 -15.55 -15.80 -1.42
CA TRP A 40 -15.61 -16.38 -2.76
C TRP A 40 -16.80 -17.30 -3.02
N THR A 41 -17.59 -17.70 -2.04
CA THR A 41 -18.77 -18.57 -2.23
C THR A 41 -20.08 -17.83 -2.06
N LYS A 42 -20.04 -16.55 -1.67
CA LYS A 42 -21.22 -15.68 -1.75
C LYS A 42 -21.63 -15.58 -3.21
N LYS A 43 -22.93 -15.74 -3.47
CA LYS A 43 -23.48 -15.45 -4.81
C LYS A 43 -22.99 -14.07 -5.21
N PRO A 44 -22.46 -13.89 -6.44
CA PRO A 44 -22.05 -12.58 -6.90
C PRO A 44 -23.27 -11.67 -6.78
N ASP A 45 -23.26 -10.78 -5.79
CA ASP A 45 -24.23 -9.71 -5.71
C ASP A 45 -24.04 -8.85 -6.97
N LYS A 46 -25.11 -8.20 -7.44
CA LYS A 46 -25.07 -7.42 -8.69
C LYS A 46 -23.94 -6.37 -8.70
N ASP A 47 -23.45 -6.00 -7.51
CA ASP A 47 -22.48 -4.94 -7.28
C ASP A 47 -21.09 -5.45 -6.81
N GLN A 48 -20.88 -6.76 -6.64
CA GLN A 48 -19.62 -7.29 -6.08
C GLN A 48 -18.53 -7.60 -7.11
N TRP A 49 -18.92 -7.91 -8.35
CA TRP A 49 -17.99 -8.28 -9.40
C TRP A 49 -18.16 -7.34 -10.59
N SER A 50 -17.07 -6.70 -10.99
CA SER A 50 -17.05 -5.95 -12.24
C SER A 50 -17.28 -6.93 -13.40
N LEU A 51 -18.25 -6.61 -14.26
CA LEU A 51 -18.38 -7.29 -15.56
C LEU A 51 -17.29 -6.84 -16.54
N ASP A 52 -16.55 -5.81 -16.17
CA ASP A 52 -15.52 -5.17 -16.95
C ASP A 52 -14.16 -5.53 -16.32
N ALA A 53 -13.33 -6.25 -17.08
CA ALA A 53 -12.03 -6.72 -16.64
C ALA A 53 -10.93 -6.18 -17.54
N PHE A 54 -9.85 -5.69 -16.93
CA PHE A 54 -8.63 -5.33 -17.64
C PHE A 54 -7.72 -6.55 -17.75
N VAL A 55 -7.23 -6.81 -18.95
CA VAL A 55 -6.28 -7.89 -19.20
C VAL A 55 -4.88 -7.32 -19.04
N HIS A 56 -4.15 -7.80 -18.04
CA HIS A 56 -2.77 -7.41 -17.81
C HIS A 56 -1.82 -8.54 -18.16
N ILE A 57 -0.61 -8.16 -18.55
CA ILE A 57 0.51 -9.09 -18.64
C ILE A 57 0.79 -9.66 -17.25
N ASN A 58 0.91 -11.00 -17.15
CA ASN A 58 1.41 -11.64 -15.95
C ASN A 58 2.93 -11.50 -15.88
N VAL A 59 3.40 -10.47 -15.17
CA VAL A 59 4.82 -10.15 -14.99
C VAL A 59 5.60 -11.36 -14.47
N ALA A 60 5.06 -12.08 -13.48
CA ALA A 60 5.73 -13.23 -12.87
C ALA A 60 5.92 -14.44 -13.81
N ARG A 61 5.10 -14.58 -14.87
CA ARG A 61 5.20 -15.67 -15.85
C ARG A 61 6.11 -15.36 -17.03
N GLN A 62 6.23 -14.09 -17.40
CA GLN A 62 7.03 -13.68 -18.55
C GLN A 62 8.49 -13.40 -18.19
N TYR A 63 8.76 -13.16 -16.91
CA TYR A 63 10.09 -12.78 -16.45
C TYR A 63 11.05 -13.97 -16.40
N ARG A 64 12.15 -13.91 -17.15
CA ARG A 64 13.23 -14.92 -17.09
C ARG A 64 14.20 -14.57 -15.96
N GLY A 65 13.82 -14.97 -14.75
CA GLY A 65 14.56 -14.71 -13.52
C GLY A 65 13.65 -14.89 -12.31
N ILE A 66 13.83 -14.03 -11.31
CA ILE A 66 12.93 -13.97 -10.15
C ILE A 66 12.15 -12.65 -10.12
N VAL A 67 10.97 -12.67 -9.51
CA VAL A 67 10.18 -11.47 -9.23
C VAL A 67 9.88 -11.40 -7.75
N LEU A 68 10.24 -10.29 -7.12
CA LEU A 68 9.85 -9.97 -5.74
C LEU A 68 8.57 -9.14 -5.80
N GLU A 69 7.49 -9.65 -5.20
CA GLU A 69 6.27 -8.90 -4.92
C GLU A 69 6.36 -8.35 -3.49
N ILE A 70 6.45 -7.02 -3.35
CA ILE A 70 6.63 -6.34 -2.06
C ILE A 70 5.44 -5.42 -1.83
N THR A 71 4.74 -5.58 -0.71
CA THR A 71 3.68 -4.65 -0.27
C THR A 71 4.23 -3.76 0.84
N PRO A 72 4.65 -2.52 0.55
CA PRO A 72 5.50 -1.74 1.45
C PRO A 72 4.73 -1.04 2.59
N LYS A 73 3.40 -0.99 2.52
CA LYS A 73 2.52 -0.32 3.50
C LYS A 73 2.79 1.20 3.59
N CYS A 74 2.24 1.85 4.61
CA CYS A 74 2.35 3.29 4.82
C CYS A 74 3.72 3.67 5.41
N GLY A 75 4.48 4.47 4.66
CA GLY A 75 5.87 4.86 4.94
C GLY A 75 6.06 6.17 5.72
N PHE A 76 5.03 6.70 6.36
CA PHE A 76 5.13 7.93 7.16
C PHE A 76 4.42 7.80 8.51
N LEU A 77 4.81 8.64 9.47
CA LEU A 77 4.09 8.81 10.73
C LEU A 77 2.99 9.84 10.57
N CYS A 78 1.91 9.68 11.33
CA CYS A 78 0.86 10.68 11.35
C CYS A 78 1.39 12.01 11.87
N SER A 79 0.98 13.11 11.26
CA SER A 79 1.29 14.49 11.68
C SER A 79 0.04 15.37 11.67
N SER A 80 -1.15 14.79 11.80
CA SER A 80 -2.41 15.52 11.77
C SER A 80 -2.81 16.05 13.15
N PRO A 81 -3.22 17.32 13.28
CA PRO A 81 -3.81 17.84 14.51
C PRO A 81 -5.17 17.20 14.83
N LEU A 82 -5.82 16.54 13.85
CA LEU A 82 -7.13 15.91 13.99
C LEU A 82 -7.09 14.46 14.51
N VAL A 83 -5.93 13.98 14.96
CA VAL A 83 -5.84 12.69 15.67
C VAL A 83 -6.55 12.79 17.01
N GLN A 84 -7.47 11.86 17.27
CA GLN A 84 -8.21 11.83 18.53
C GLN A 84 -7.26 11.63 19.73
N PRO A 85 -7.58 12.18 20.92
CA PRO A 85 -6.77 11.99 22.12
C PRO A 85 -6.40 10.53 22.39
N GLU A 86 -7.34 9.59 22.20
CA GLU A 86 -7.11 8.17 22.47
C GLU A 86 -6.32 7.45 21.35
N HIS A 87 -5.95 8.15 20.28
CA HIS A 87 -5.20 7.60 19.15
C HIS A 87 -3.82 8.24 18.98
N ARG A 88 -3.39 9.12 19.90
CA ARG A 88 -2.12 9.89 19.82
C ARG A 88 -0.84 9.05 19.73
N ILE A 89 -0.92 7.74 20.02
CA ILE A 89 0.17 6.79 19.73
C ILE A 89 0.61 6.81 18.25
N LYS A 90 -0.29 7.22 17.34
CA LYS A 90 -0.05 7.38 15.90
C LYS A 90 1.04 8.40 15.55
N PHE A 91 1.34 9.35 16.46
CA PHE A 91 2.44 10.29 16.29
C PHE A 91 3.82 9.65 16.50
N ARG A 92 3.88 8.52 17.21
CA ARG A 92 5.15 7.88 17.62
C ARG A 92 5.40 6.56 16.92
N ARG A 93 4.36 5.89 16.44
CA ARG A 93 4.45 4.54 15.90
C ARG A 93 3.73 4.45 14.56
N HIS A 94 4.41 3.83 13.60
CA HIS A 94 3.83 3.60 12.28
C HIS A 94 2.67 2.61 12.34
N ARG A 95 1.70 2.80 11.45
CA ARG A 95 0.45 2.03 11.42
C ARG A 95 0.65 0.52 11.32
N TYR A 96 1.66 0.08 10.56
CA TYR A 96 2.00 -1.34 10.43
C TYR A 96 2.39 -1.95 11.78
N GLY A 97 3.28 -1.31 12.53
CA GLY A 97 3.75 -1.82 13.83
C GLY A 97 2.64 -1.88 14.87
N LEU A 98 1.76 -0.88 14.90
CA LEU A 98 0.56 -0.90 15.75
C LEU A 98 -0.34 -2.10 15.42
N PHE A 99 -0.52 -2.41 14.14
CA PHE A 99 -1.35 -3.53 13.72
C PHE A 99 -0.68 -4.88 13.98
N GLN A 100 0.64 -5.00 13.86
CA GLN A 100 1.39 -6.20 14.24
C GLN A 100 1.18 -6.53 15.72
N GLU A 101 1.26 -5.52 16.60
CA GLU A 101 1.04 -5.71 18.04
C GLU A 101 -0.42 -6.07 18.38
N LEU A 102 -1.39 -5.40 17.75
CA LEU A 102 -2.79 -5.78 17.92
C LEU A 102 -3.07 -7.23 17.47
N MET A 103 -2.37 -7.71 16.43
CA MET A 103 -2.48 -9.08 15.97
C MET A 103 -1.81 -10.06 16.94
N SER A 104 -0.63 -9.75 17.48
CA SER A 104 0.02 -10.61 18.49
C SER A 104 -0.76 -10.69 19.80
N ASN A 105 -1.44 -9.60 20.17
CA ASN A 105 -2.26 -9.56 21.38
C ASN A 105 -3.65 -10.19 21.15
N GLY A 106 -3.92 -10.77 19.97
CA GLY A 106 -5.20 -11.39 19.64
C GLY A 106 -6.38 -10.41 19.51
N LEU A 107 -6.11 -9.11 19.50
CA LEU A 107 -7.13 -8.06 19.45
C LEU A 107 -7.63 -7.83 18.01
N LEU A 108 -6.75 -8.05 17.03
CA LEU A 108 -7.03 -7.87 15.61
C LEU A 108 -6.78 -9.17 14.85
N ARG A 109 -7.73 -9.58 14.00
CA ARG A 109 -7.56 -10.71 13.07
C ARG A 109 -7.69 -10.24 11.63
N LYS A 110 -6.74 -10.62 10.79
CA LYS A 110 -6.77 -10.37 9.34
C LYS A 110 -7.13 -11.64 8.59
N GLY A 111 -7.79 -11.50 7.45
CA GLY A 111 -8.26 -12.64 6.64
C GLY A 111 -7.15 -13.47 5.99
N TRP A 112 -5.90 -13.04 6.06
CA TRP A 112 -4.73 -13.83 5.63
C TRP A 112 -4.08 -14.61 6.78
N MET A 113 -4.46 -14.35 8.04
CA MET A 113 -3.95 -15.10 9.18
C MET A 113 -4.66 -16.46 9.23
N SER A 114 -3.89 -17.55 9.17
CA SER A 114 -4.40 -18.93 9.08
C SER A 114 -5.50 -19.27 10.09
N GLY A 115 -6.32 -20.26 9.71
CA GLY A 115 -7.54 -20.69 10.38
C GLY A 115 -7.32 -21.56 11.60
N ASN A 116 -6.42 -21.18 12.49
CA ASN A 116 -6.45 -21.56 13.90
C ASN A 116 -6.02 -20.34 14.69
N CYS A 117 -6.76 -20.04 15.75
CA CYS A 117 -6.36 -19.11 16.79
C CYS A 117 -5.12 -19.65 17.49
N ASP A 118 -3.99 -19.64 16.80
CA ASP A 118 -2.74 -19.98 17.44
C ASP A 118 -2.27 -18.77 18.22
N ALA A 119 -1.99 -19.02 19.50
CA ALA A 119 -1.18 -18.19 20.37
C ALA A 119 0.25 -17.96 19.84
N SER A 120 0.49 -18.04 18.52
CA SER A 120 1.79 -18.03 17.86
C SER A 120 1.87 -17.02 16.70
N PHE A 121 0.99 -16.00 16.64
CA PHE A 121 1.24 -14.90 15.71
C PHE A 121 2.55 -14.21 16.13
N ILE A 122 3.55 -14.28 15.25
CA ILE A 122 4.84 -13.61 15.47
C ILE A 122 4.83 -12.30 14.68
N PRO A 123 4.89 -11.14 15.37
CA PRO A 123 5.05 -9.84 14.74
C PRO A 123 6.24 -9.82 13.78
N SER A 124 6.06 -9.17 12.63
CA SER A 124 7.16 -8.81 11.75
C SER A 124 7.81 -7.52 12.26
N SER A 125 9.15 -7.49 12.30
CA SER A 125 9.96 -6.30 12.59
C SER A 125 10.06 -5.33 11.40
N PHE A 126 9.44 -5.65 10.26
CA PHE A 126 9.46 -4.80 9.08
C PHE A 126 8.99 -3.38 9.40
N SER A 127 9.81 -2.40 9.03
CA SER A 127 9.54 -0.98 9.22
C SER A 127 9.30 -0.31 7.86
N PRO A 128 8.05 0.07 7.53
CA PRO A 128 7.79 0.90 6.37
C PRO A 128 8.57 2.22 6.40
N LEU A 129 8.85 2.79 7.58
CA LEU A 129 9.60 4.05 7.68
C LEU A 129 11.05 3.88 7.18
N GLU A 130 11.69 2.77 7.53
CA GLU A 130 13.03 2.42 7.04
C GLU A 130 13.00 2.07 5.54
N PHE A 131 12.01 1.29 5.10
CA PHE A 131 11.83 0.96 3.69
C PHE A 131 11.66 2.19 2.78
N PHE A 132 11.00 3.23 3.29
CA PHE A 132 10.78 4.49 2.57
C PHE A 132 11.81 5.58 2.90
N SER A 133 12.88 5.28 3.64
CA SER A 133 13.79 6.31 4.15
C SER A 133 14.75 6.88 3.09
N GLY A 134 14.91 6.20 1.96
CA GLY A 134 15.89 6.52 0.93
C GLY A 134 17.34 6.09 1.26
N GLU A 135 17.58 5.55 2.45
CA GLU A 135 18.91 5.10 2.88
C GLU A 135 19.07 3.60 2.61
N ILE A 136 20.12 3.22 1.88
CA ILE A 136 20.32 1.82 1.43
C ILE A 136 20.32 0.85 2.61
N SER A 137 21.02 1.18 3.69
CA SER A 137 21.13 0.34 4.89
C SER A 137 19.79 0.13 5.60
N ASN A 138 18.92 1.15 5.62
CA ASN A 138 17.59 1.06 6.21
C ASN A 138 16.66 0.19 5.33
N VAL A 139 16.71 0.38 4.01
CA VAL A 139 15.95 -0.46 3.09
C VAL A 139 16.40 -1.92 3.20
N GLU A 140 17.70 -2.17 3.27
CA GLU A 140 18.28 -3.50 3.47
C GLU A 140 17.81 -4.15 4.77
N SER A 141 17.90 -3.44 5.91
CA SER A 141 17.39 -3.88 7.22
C SER A 141 15.90 -4.26 7.17
N SER A 142 15.09 -3.42 6.53
CA SER A 142 13.67 -3.67 6.34
C SER A 142 13.39 -4.87 5.45
N MET A 143 14.17 -5.07 4.39
CA MET A 143 14.04 -6.25 3.53
C MET A 143 14.42 -7.53 4.26
N LEU A 144 15.46 -7.53 5.11
CA LEU A 144 15.80 -8.68 5.95
C LEU A 144 14.67 -9.05 6.89
N SER A 145 14.02 -8.05 7.50
CA SER A 145 12.83 -8.26 8.33
C SER A 145 11.66 -8.89 7.54
N LEU A 146 11.50 -8.53 6.26
CA LEU A 146 10.52 -9.17 5.38
C LEU A 146 10.92 -10.59 4.98
N PHE A 147 12.21 -10.88 4.75
CA PHE A 147 12.64 -12.26 4.50
C PHE A 147 12.41 -13.12 5.75
N GLU A 148 12.72 -12.64 6.94
CA GLU A 148 12.46 -13.39 8.17
C GLU A 148 10.94 -13.65 8.37
N ARG A 149 10.12 -12.62 8.14
CA ARG A 149 8.66 -12.67 8.35
C ARG A 149 7.89 -12.08 7.15
N PRO A 150 7.73 -12.84 6.05
CA PRO A 150 7.12 -12.34 4.81
C PRO A 150 5.65 -11.96 4.94
N GLN A 151 4.89 -12.71 5.75
CA GLN A 151 3.45 -12.56 5.94
C GLN A 151 2.71 -12.36 4.59
N ASN A 152 1.93 -11.28 4.44
CA ASN A 152 1.33 -10.89 3.17
C ASN A 152 2.03 -9.68 2.53
N ASN A 153 3.27 -9.43 2.92
CA ASN A 153 4.08 -8.29 2.51
C ASN A 153 5.19 -8.66 1.52
N LEU A 154 5.57 -9.94 1.43
CA LEU A 154 6.61 -10.40 0.52
C LEU A 154 6.24 -11.75 -0.09
N ARG A 155 6.44 -11.87 -1.42
CA ARG A 155 6.50 -13.13 -2.15
C ARG A 155 7.63 -13.08 -3.17
N ILE A 156 8.31 -14.21 -3.37
CA ILE A 156 9.28 -14.39 -4.46
C ILE A 156 8.70 -15.38 -5.45
N TRP A 157 8.69 -14.99 -6.71
CA TRP A 157 8.18 -15.78 -7.82
C TRP A 157 9.33 -16.19 -8.73
N CYS A 158 9.26 -17.41 -9.28
CA CYS A 158 10.10 -17.87 -10.37
C CYS A 158 9.24 -18.71 -11.31
N ASN A 159 9.31 -18.44 -12.63
CA ASN A 159 8.51 -19.14 -13.65
C ASN A 159 7.01 -19.18 -13.33
N GLY A 160 6.46 -18.08 -12.79
CA GLY A 160 5.05 -17.96 -12.41
C GLY A 160 4.62 -18.76 -11.17
N GLN A 161 5.56 -19.32 -10.40
CA GLN A 161 5.30 -20.03 -9.15
C GLN A 161 5.92 -19.30 -7.97
N ILE A 162 5.24 -19.31 -6.80
CA ILE A 162 5.79 -18.77 -5.56
C ILE A 162 6.84 -19.75 -5.04
N ILE A 163 8.09 -19.29 -4.96
CA ILE A 163 9.22 -20.06 -4.45
C ILE A 163 9.55 -19.71 -2.99
N TYR A 164 9.13 -18.53 -2.53
CA TYR A 164 9.34 -18.07 -1.15
C TYR A 164 8.27 -17.03 -0.72
N GLY A 165 8.00 -16.96 0.57
CA GLY A 165 7.02 -16.06 1.17
C GLY A 165 5.61 -16.64 1.21
N HIS A 166 4.67 -15.85 1.75
CA HIS A 166 3.34 -16.31 2.12
C HIS A 166 3.39 -17.53 3.07
N ASP A 167 3.07 -18.72 2.57
CA ASP A 167 3.08 -19.97 3.34
C ASP A 167 4.33 -20.83 3.06
N LYS A 168 5.23 -20.38 2.16
CA LYS A 168 6.45 -21.11 1.77
C LYS A 168 7.71 -20.43 2.32
N MET A 169 8.26 -20.98 3.40
CA MET A 169 9.41 -20.41 4.11
C MET A 169 10.75 -21.12 3.82
N ASN A 170 10.75 -22.18 3.00
CA ASN A 170 11.95 -22.96 2.68
C ASN A 170 12.15 -23.02 1.16
N LEU A 171 13.40 -22.79 0.74
CA LEU A 171 13.85 -22.95 -0.64
C LEU A 171 14.35 -24.37 -0.88
N THR A 172 13.91 -24.98 -1.97
CA THR A 172 14.56 -26.15 -2.58
C THR A 172 15.95 -25.78 -3.12
N VAL A 173 16.73 -26.78 -3.55
CA VAL A 173 18.06 -26.53 -4.13
C VAL A 173 17.92 -25.74 -5.43
N GLU A 174 16.99 -26.15 -6.28
CA GLU A 174 16.71 -25.55 -7.58
C GLU A 174 16.23 -24.10 -7.45
N GLU A 175 15.39 -23.81 -6.45
CA GLU A 175 14.90 -22.44 -6.20
C GLU A 175 15.98 -21.52 -5.63
N PHE A 176 16.88 -22.08 -4.82
CA PHE A 176 18.04 -21.36 -4.33
C PHE A 176 19.00 -21.00 -5.47
N GLU A 177 19.33 -21.98 -6.33
CA GLU A 177 20.16 -21.79 -7.52
C GLU A 177 19.54 -20.77 -8.49
N ALA A 178 18.21 -20.79 -8.66
CA ALA A 178 17.50 -19.79 -9.47
C ALA A 178 17.68 -18.36 -8.93
N ILE A 179 17.64 -18.17 -7.60
CA ILE A 179 17.90 -16.86 -6.99
C ILE A 179 19.37 -16.47 -7.20
N GLN A 180 20.33 -17.35 -6.88
CA GLN A 180 21.77 -17.10 -7.07
C GLN A 180 22.10 -16.67 -8.49
N LEU A 181 21.57 -17.40 -9.47
CA LEU A 181 21.74 -17.08 -10.88
C LEU A 181 21.14 -15.71 -11.21
N ALA A 182 19.91 -15.44 -10.79
CA ALA A 182 19.22 -14.20 -11.09
C ALA A 182 19.96 -12.95 -10.58
N ILE A 183 20.56 -13.03 -9.38
CA ILE A 183 21.34 -11.92 -8.80
C ILE A 183 22.83 -11.97 -9.15
N SER A 184 23.26 -12.86 -10.05
CA SER A 184 24.67 -13.06 -10.41
C SER A 184 25.57 -13.18 -9.17
N SER A 185 25.20 -14.03 -8.20
CA SER A 185 25.91 -14.17 -6.91
C SER A 185 26.36 -15.60 -6.64
N ASN A 186 27.56 -15.73 -6.08
CA ASN A 186 28.10 -16.98 -5.54
C ASN A 186 27.84 -17.13 -4.03
N ALA A 187 26.95 -16.32 -3.46
CA ALA A 187 26.65 -16.33 -2.03
C ALA A 187 26.16 -17.70 -1.56
N GLU A 188 26.63 -18.13 -0.39
CA GLU A 188 26.13 -19.33 0.27
C GLU A 188 24.64 -19.20 0.65
N LYS A 189 23.97 -20.33 0.86
CA LYS A 189 22.54 -20.37 1.22
C LYS A 189 22.18 -19.51 2.43
N ALA A 190 23.09 -19.40 3.41
CA ALA A 190 22.89 -18.57 4.59
C ALA A 190 22.90 -17.06 4.30
N MET A 191 23.55 -16.63 3.22
CA MET A 191 23.78 -15.22 2.88
C MET A 191 22.90 -14.72 1.73
N ILE A 192 22.10 -15.59 1.10
CA ILE A 192 21.37 -15.24 -0.11
C ILE A 192 20.36 -14.11 0.08
N PHE A 193 19.66 -14.11 1.21
CA PHE A 193 18.72 -13.03 1.54
C PHE A 193 19.44 -11.73 1.91
N GLN A 194 20.68 -11.79 2.41
CA GLN A 194 21.51 -10.61 2.59
C GLN A 194 21.89 -9.99 1.24
N SER A 195 22.40 -10.81 0.31
CA SER A 195 22.73 -10.34 -1.04
C SER A 195 21.51 -9.77 -1.76
N LEU A 196 20.35 -10.43 -1.62
CA LEU A 196 19.11 -9.97 -2.21
C LEU A 196 18.62 -8.66 -1.55
N ALA A 197 18.67 -8.53 -0.23
CA ALA A 197 18.31 -7.31 0.48
C ALA A 197 19.19 -6.12 0.07
N SER A 198 20.50 -6.32 -0.03
CA SER A 198 21.44 -5.29 -0.46
C SER A 198 21.20 -4.84 -1.92
N LEU A 199 20.93 -5.79 -2.82
CA LEU A 199 20.56 -5.49 -4.21
C LEU A 199 19.25 -4.70 -4.28
N VAL A 200 18.22 -5.12 -3.53
CA VAL A 200 16.94 -4.42 -3.48
C VAL A 200 17.11 -3.00 -2.93
N GLY A 201 17.88 -2.83 -1.85
CA GLY A 201 18.22 -1.50 -1.31
C GLY A 201 18.88 -0.60 -2.35
N THR A 202 19.85 -1.13 -3.09
CA THR A 202 20.53 -0.42 -4.17
C THR A 202 19.57 -0.01 -5.29
N ILE A 203 18.72 -0.93 -5.76
CA ILE A 203 17.74 -0.66 -6.83
C ILE A 203 16.74 0.41 -6.38
N LEU A 204 16.14 0.22 -5.21
CA LEU A 204 15.04 1.07 -4.75
C LEU A 204 15.49 2.49 -4.37
N THR A 205 16.71 2.66 -3.85
CA THR A 205 17.29 3.99 -3.58
C THR A 205 17.70 4.71 -4.87
N ARG A 206 18.10 3.99 -5.92
CA ARG A 206 18.44 4.58 -7.22
C ARG A 206 17.21 5.09 -7.97
N GLU A 207 16.06 4.44 -7.77
CA GLU A 207 14.84 4.70 -8.51
C GLU A 207 13.94 5.71 -7.79
N PRO A 208 13.35 6.70 -8.48
CA PRO A 208 12.45 7.68 -7.85
C PRO A 208 11.12 7.06 -7.39
N LEU A 209 10.86 5.78 -7.72
CA LEU A 209 9.60 5.10 -7.48
C LEU A 209 9.16 5.13 -6.00
N ILE A 210 10.05 4.79 -5.08
CA ILE A 210 9.73 4.74 -3.64
C ILE A 210 9.36 6.11 -3.11
N GLN A 211 10.13 7.14 -3.51
CA GLN A 211 9.83 8.52 -3.12
C GLN A 211 8.51 9.02 -3.71
N ASN A 212 8.22 8.66 -4.97
CA ASN A 212 6.94 8.99 -5.60
C ASN A 212 5.77 8.33 -4.86
N ILE A 213 5.87 7.05 -4.51
CA ILE A 213 4.84 6.37 -3.72
C ILE A 213 4.66 7.06 -2.37
N LEU A 214 5.75 7.36 -1.65
CA LEU A 214 5.69 8.03 -0.35
C LEU A 214 4.99 9.40 -0.44
N ASN A 215 5.31 10.18 -1.48
CA ASN A 215 4.67 11.47 -1.72
C ASN A 215 3.16 11.27 -1.90
N LEU A 216 2.73 10.30 -2.70
CA LEU A 216 1.31 10.01 -2.89
C LEU A 216 0.62 9.46 -1.62
N GLN A 217 1.33 8.71 -0.79
CA GLN A 217 0.83 8.28 0.52
C GLN A 217 0.57 9.48 1.45
N ARG A 218 1.39 10.53 1.38
CA ARG A 218 1.21 11.77 2.15
C ARG A 218 0.01 12.61 1.71
N ALA A 219 -0.73 12.20 0.68
CA ALA A 219 -2.04 12.78 0.36
C ALA A 219 -3.05 12.57 1.51
N ASP A 220 -2.78 11.66 2.45
CA ASP A 220 -3.47 11.58 3.74
C ASP A 220 -2.95 12.65 4.70
N ILE A 221 -3.41 13.89 4.48
CA ILE A 221 -2.92 15.09 5.16
C ILE A 221 -3.46 15.20 6.59
N ILE A 222 -4.71 14.80 6.81
CA ILE A 222 -5.40 14.97 8.11
C ILE A 222 -5.66 13.67 8.86
N ASP A 223 -5.07 12.55 8.40
CA ASP A 223 -5.26 11.23 8.96
C ASP A 223 -6.73 10.75 8.96
N VAL A 224 -6.92 9.43 9.00
CA VAL A 224 -8.26 8.83 9.01
C VAL A 224 -9.19 9.36 10.11
N ASP A 225 -8.68 9.79 11.27
CA ASP A 225 -9.50 10.39 12.34
C ASP A 225 -10.12 11.71 11.88
N GLY A 226 -9.33 12.56 11.20
CA GLY A 226 -9.82 13.79 10.57
C GLY A 226 -10.72 13.50 9.37
N MET A 227 -10.38 12.50 8.55
CA MET A 227 -11.20 12.11 7.38
C MET A 227 -12.60 11.67 7.76
N ILE A 228 -12.77 11.00 8.91
CA ILE A 228 -14.09 10.65 9.43
C ILE A 228 -14.91 11.92 9.67
N LYS A 229 -14.31 12.96 10.28
CA LYS A 229 -15.00 14.24 10.52
C LYS A 229 -15.35 14.98 9.23
N VAL A 230 -14.45 14.97 8.25
CA VAL A 230 -14.73 15.55 6.92
C VAL A 230 -15.83 14.78 6.19
N TYR A 231 -15.87 13.45 6.33
CA TYR A 231 -16.93 12.63 5.75
C TYR A 231 -18.28 12.90 6.43
N ASP A 232 -18.32 12.96 7.76
CA ASP A 232 -19.53 13.31 8.51
C ASP A 232 -20.06 14.68 8.07
N ARG A 233 -19.17 15.68 7.93
CA ARG A 233 -19.53 16.99 7.40
C ARG A 233 -20.11 16.93 5.97
N LEU A 234 -19.52 16.13 5.09
CA LEU A 234 -20.06 15.95 3.73
C LEU A 234 -21.44 15.29 3.75
N VAL A 235 -21.66 14.33 4.63
CA VAL A 235 -22.95 13.66 4.82
C VAL A 235 -24.00 14.66 5.31
N GLU A 236 -23.66 15.54 6.25
CA GLU A 236 -24.55 16.62 6.69
C GLU A 236 -24.95 17.54 5.53
N ILE A 237 -23.97 17.97 4.72
CA ILE A 237 -24.22 18.84 3.55
C ILE A 237 -25.09 18.14 2.50
N CYS A 238 -24.86 16.84 2.26
CA CYS A 238 -25.56 16.07 1.23
C CYS A 238 -26.86 15.41 1.72
N GLY A 239 -27.14 15.46 3.02
CA GLY A 239 -28.30 14.83 3.67
C GLY A 239 -28.24 13.30 3.85
N THR A 240 -27.48 12.58 3.02
CA THR A 240 -27.33 11.11 3.11
C THR A 240 -25.90 10.65 2.81
N ARG A 241 -25.55 9.46 3.31
CA ARG A 241 -24.25 8.81 3.02
C ARG A 241 -24.13 8.46 1.55
N GLU A 242 -25.18 7.98 0.95
CA GLU A 242 -25.23 7.60 -0.46
C GLU A 242 -24.97 8.81 -1.36
N ALA A 243 -25.60 9.96 -1.06
CA ALA A 243 -25.37 11.20 -1.80
C ALA A 243 -23.94 11.73 -1.62
N ALA A 244 -23.41 11.71 -0.39
CA ALA A 244 -22.02 12.08 -0.13
C ALA A 244 -21.03 11.18 -0.89
N GLU A 245 -21.23 9.86 -0.85
CA GLU A 245 -20.40 8.89 -1.56
C GLU A 245 -20.48 9.03 -3.08
N ALA A 246 -21.65 9.39 -3.61
CA ALA A 246 -21.83 9.69 -5.03
C ALA A 246 -21.04 10.95 -5.45
N CYS A 247 -20.90 11.93 -4.56
CA CYS A 247 -20.08 13.13 -4.82
C CYS A 247 -18.58 12.81 -4.84
N ILE A 248 -18.13 11.83 -4.05
CA ILE A 248 -16.72 11.39 -4.05
C ILE A 248 -16.39 10.59 -5.32
N LYS A 249 -17.35 9.81 -5.85
CA LYS A 249 -17.19 8.97 -7.04
C LYS A 249 -17.17 9.78 -8.36
N TYR A 250 -16.37 9.32 -9.32
CA TYR A 250 -16.16 9.90 -10.65
C TYR A 250 -17.27 9.50 -11.66
N PRO A 251 -17.75 10.36 -12.60
CA PRO A 251 -17.70 11.82 -12.67
C PRO A 251 -19.11 12.42 -12.60
N SER A 252 -19.61 12.73 -11.40
CA SER A 252 -20.84 13.54 -11.30
C SER A 252 -20.52 15.04 -11.38
N CYS A 253 -19.26 15.44 -11.09
CA CYS A 253 -18.79 16.82 -11.13
C CYS A 253 -17.30 16.90 -11.55
N PRO A 254 -16.98 17.00 -12.85
CA PRO A 254 -15.62 17.06 -13.39
C PRO A 254 -14.73 18.13 -12.73
N GLU A 255 -15.34 19.23 -12.33
CA GLU A 255 -14.67 20.41 -11.76
C GLU A 255 -14.03 20.15 -10.39
N PHE A 256 -14.39 19.07 -9.67
CA PHE A 256 -13.93 18.84 -8.30
C PHE A 256 -12.92 17.70 -8.14
N HIS A 257 -12.38 17.17 -9.24
CA HIS A 257 -11.49 16.03 -9.20
C HIS A 257 -10.01 16.41 -9.13
N ILE A 258 -9.29 15.70 -8.27
CA ILE A 258 -7.83 15.69 -8.26
C ILE A 258 -7.34 15.15 -9.61
N THR A 259 -6.60 15.98 -10.36
CA THR A 259 -5.93 15.63 -11.61
C THR A 259 -4.53 15.10 -11.36
N ALA A 260 -3.89 14.54 -12.40
CA ALA A 260 -2.48 14.15 -12.31
C ALA A 260 -1.56 15.35 -12.01
N ASP A 261 -1.90 16.53 -12.53
CA ASP A 261 -1.14 17.76 -12.29
C ASP A 261 -1.31 18.25 -10.84
N ASP A 262 -2.50 18.11 -10.26
CA ASP A 262 -2.75 18.43 -8.85
C ASP A 262 -1.92 17.52 -7.93
N VAL A 263 -1.84 16.23 -8.28
CA VAL A 263 -1.02 15.25 -7.54
C VAL A 263 0.47 15.59 -7.60
N CYS A 264 0.94 16.15 -8.73
CA CYS A 264 2.34 16.51 -8.93
C CYS A 264 2.73 17.90 -8.38
N SER A 265 1.76 18.78 -8.07
CA SER A 265 2.00 20.19 -7.77
C SER A 265 2.12 20.54 -6.27
N PHE A 266 2.73 19.64 -5.48
CA PHE A 266 3.03 19.74 -4.04
C PHE A 266 1.85 19.41 -3.08
N ILE A 267 2.21 18.77 -1.97
CA ILE A 267 1.36 18.52 -0.79
C ILE A 267 1.77 19.52 0.31
N PRO A 268 0.84 20.14 1.05
CA PRO A 268 -0.61 19.95 0.99
C PRO A 268 -1.26 20.62 -0.24
N PHE A 269 -2.23 19.93 -0.85
CA PHE A 269 -2.94 20.41 -2.04
C PHE A 269 -3.69 21.71 -1.72
N SER A 270 -3.22 22.85 -2.22
CA SER A 270 -4.00 24.09 -2.18
C SER A 270 -5.03 24.09 -3.31
N ARG A 271 -6.25 24.55 -3.04
CA ARG A 271 -7.28 24.72 -4.07
C ARG A 271 -7.75 26.17 -4.08
N PRO A 272 -7.42 26.95 -5.12
CA PRO A 272 -7.82 28.34 -5.21
C PRO A 272 -9.32 28.54 -4.97
N GLY A 273 -9.68 29.45 -4.07
CA GLY A 273 -11.07 29.81 -3.76
C GLY A 273 -11.70 29.08 -2.57
N CYS A 274 -10.97 28.18 -1.90
CA CYS A 274 -11.47 27.43 -0.74
C CYS A 274 -10.86 27.92 0.58
N VAL A 275 -11.26 29.10 1.08
CA VAL A 275 -10.63 29.78 2.23
C VAL A 275 -10.44 28.88 3.46
N HIS A 276 -11.46 28.12 3.88
CA HIS A 276 -11.36 27.23 5.04
C HIS A 276 -10.50 25.97 4.77
N LEU A 277 -10.37 25.55 3.51
CA LEU A 277 -9.44 24.48 3.16
C LEU A 277 -8.01 24.99 3.30
N ASP A 278 -7.72 26.18 2.77
CA ASP A 278 -6.39 26.79 2.88
C ASP A 278 -6.02 27.05 4.36
N GLU A 279 -6.96 27.52 5.18
CA GLU A 279 -6.80 27.66 6.64
C GLU A 279 -6.46 26.31 7.30
N LEU A 280 -7.20 25.25 6.96
CA LEU A 280 -6.95 23.91 7.50
C LEU A 280 -5.56 23.40 7.07
N MET A 281 -5.20 23.52 5.79
CA MET A 281 -3.91 23.04 5.28
C MET A 281 -2.75 23.81 5.93
N HIS A 282 -2.89 25.12 6.13
CA HIS A 282 -1.90 25.94 6.83
C HIS A 282 -1.69 25.46 8.26
N GLU A 283 -2.75 25.21 9.00
CA GLU A 283 -2.65 24.77 10.40
C GLU A 283 -2.16 23.33 10.55
N VAL A 284 -2.50 22.44 9.61
CA VAL A 284 -1.93 21.09 9.56
C VAL A 284 -0.42 21.16 9.34
N GLN A 285 0.05 21.97 8.40
CA GLN A 285 1.48 22.13 8.14
C GLN A 285 2.19 22.72 9.37
N LYS A 286 1.66 23.79 9.94
CA LYS A 286 2.20 24.42 11.16
C LYS A 286 2.23 23.46 12.34
N PHE A 287 1.22 22.62 12.49
CA PHE A 287 1.19 21.58 13.52
C PHE A 287 2.27 20.52 13.26
N ALA A 288 2.42 20.05 12.02
CA ALA A 288 3.45 19.08 11.65
C ALA A 288 4.86 19.61 11.93
N ASP A 289 5.12 20.88 11.62
CA ASP A 289 6.40 21.54 11.89
C ASP A 289 6.66 21.74 13.40
N ALA A 290 5.60 21.97 14.17
CA ALA A 290 5.66 22.16 15.62
C ALA A 290 5.63 20.85 16.40
N LEU A 291 5.30 19.71 15.76
CA LEU A 291 5.19 18.43 16.43
C LEU A 291 6.57 18.09 17.01
N PRO A 292 6.73 18.02 18.34
CA PRO A 292 8.02 17.76 18.98
C PRO A 292 8.59 16.47 18.39
N GLY A 293 9.82 16.54 17.89
CA GLY A 293 10.60 15.35 17.55
C GLY A 293 10.73 14.46 18.78
N GLN A 294 9.79 13.53 18.95
CA GLN A 294 9.70 12.46 19.95
C GLN A 294 9.80 12.84 21.45
N LYS A 295 9.98 14.12 21.82
CA LYS A 295 9.87 14.58 23.21
C LYS A 295 8.40 14.72 23.63
N GLU A 296 8.11 14.47 24.90
CA GLU A 296 6.76 14.47 25.47
C GLU A 296 5.94 15.68 24.98
N THR A 297 4.97 15.39 24.12
CA THR A 297 3.98 16.34 23.63
C THR A 297 3.05 16.73 24.76
N ASN A 298 2.90 18.02 25.03
CA ASN A 298 1.91 18.54 25.98
C ASN A 298 0.49 18.26 25.46
N ASP A 299 -0.28 17.46 26.20
CA ASP A 299 -1.65 17.10 25.82
C ASP A 299 -2.57 18.32 25.65
N LEU A 300 -2.36 19.39 26.42
CA LEU A 300 -3.12 20.64 26.26
C LEU A 300 -2.91 21.27 24.89
N PHE A 301 -1.66 21.31 24.40
CA PHE A 301 -1.36 21.82 23.06
C PHE A 301 -2.03 20.97 21.98
N LEU A 302 -2.02 19.65 22.16
CA LEU A 302 -2.65 18.72 21.21
C LEU A 302 -4.18 18.88 21.22
N ASP A 303 -4.81 19.04 22.39
CA ASP A 303 -6.26 19.26 22.52
C ASP A 303 -6.68 20.59 21.89
N GLU A 304 -5.95 21.68 22.17
CA GLU A 304 -6.22 22.99 21.57
C GLU A 304 -6.14 22.95 20.04
N LYS A 305 -5.14 22.25 19.49
CA LYS A 305 -4.96 22.11 18.03
C LYS A 305 -6.03 21.23 17.39
N TYR A 306 -6.43 20.15 18.07
CA TYR A 306 -7.53 19.29 17.66
C TYR A 306 -8.84 20.08 17.57
N GLU A 307 -9.22 20.80 18.63
CA GLU A 307 -10.48 21.57 18.67
C GLU A 307 -10.48 22.71 17.65
N TYR A 308 -9.36 23.41 17.48
CA TYR A 308 -9.25 24.47 16.49
C TYR A 308 -9.45 23.93 15.06
N CYS A 309 -8.75 22.85 14.69
CA CYS A 309 -8.89 22.25 13.36
C CYS A 309 -10.29 21.65 13.15
N LEU A 310 -10.90 21.08 14.20
CA LEU A 310 -12.27 20.55 14.12
C LEU A 310 -13.28 21.66 13.79
N ASN A 311 -13.10 22.85 14.38
CA ASN A 311 -13.93 24.02 14.06
C ASN A 311 -13.76 24.48 12.60
N ILE A 312 -12.56 24.35 12.02
CA ILE A 312 -12.34 24.64 10.59
C ILE A 312 -13.06 23.59 9.72
N VAL A 313 -12.98 22.29 10.09
CA VAL A 313 -13.67 21.20 9.38
C VAL A 313 -15.16 21.45 9.27
N GLN A 314 -15.80 21.97 10.32
CA GLN A 314 -17.24 22.30 10.30
C GLN A 314 -17.63 23.40 9.31
N LYS A 315 -16.67 24.22 8.88
CA LYS A 315 -16.87 25.32 7.92
C LYS A 315 -16.49 24.94 6.49
N LEU A 316 -15.99 23.72 6.26
CA LEU A 316 -15.66 23.25 4.93
C LEU A 316 -16.91 23.21 4.04
N SER A 317 -16.72 23.60 2.78
CA SER A 317 -17.72 23.44 1.73
C SER A 317 -17.78 22.00 1.25
N LYS A 318 -18.79 21.69 0.44
CA LYS A 318 -18.95 20.38 -0.19
C LYS A 318 -17.71 20.01 -1.01
N GLU A 319 -17.17 20.97 -1.76
CA GLU A 319 -16.04 20.84 -2.67
C GLU A 319 -14.76 20.54 -1.89
N SER A 320 -14.50 21.27 -0.81
CA SER A 320 -13.34 21.02 0.07
C SER A 320 -13.39 19.63 0.70
N CYS A 321 -14.58 19.21 1.16
CA CYS A 321 -14.76 17.86 1.71
C CYS A 321 -14.48 16.79 0.66
N VAL A 322 -15.05 16.90 -0.55
CA VAL A 322 -14.83 15.94 -1.64
C VAL A 322 -13.34 15.86 -1.99
N TRP A 323 -12.68 17.02 -2.09
CA TRP A 323 -11.26 17.11 -2.41
C TRP A 323 -10.37 16.36 -1.41
N ILE A 324 -10.52 16.67 -0.12
CA ILE A 324 -9.75 16.01 0.96
C ILE A 324 -9.99 14.49 0.95
N LEU A 325 -11.24 14.06 0.81
CA LEU A 325 -11.60 12.63 0.84
C LEU A 325 -11.07 11.88 -0.38
N GLN A 326 -11.01 12.51 -1.56
CA GLN A 326 -10.38 11.92 -2.74
C GLN A 326 -8.88 11.74 -2.55
N GLY A 327 -8.20 12.75 -1.98
CA GLY A 327 -6.77 12.66 -1.63
C GLY A 327 -6.48 11.49 -0.68
N TRP A 328 -7.35 11.30 0.32
CA TRP A 328 -7.25 10.15 1.21
C TRP A 328 -7.44 8.80 0.51
N LEU A 329 -8.40 8.69 -0.42
CA LEU A 329 -8.61 7.45 -1.17
C LEU A 329 -7.42 7.11 -2.07
N ILE A 330 -6.76 8.12 -2.65
CA ILE A 330 -5.50 7.96 -3.38
C ILE A 330 -4.41 7.46 -2.44
N SER A 331 -4.20 8.10 -1.30
CA SER A 331 -3.23 7.64 -0.28
C SER A 331 -3.50 6.20 0.16
N LEU A 332 -4.77 5.84 0.39
CA LEU A 332 -5.16 4.50 0.77
C LEU A 332 -4.86 3.47 -0.33
N ALA A 333 -4.97 3.84 -1.60
CA ALA A 333 -4.52 2.99 -2.71
C ALA A 333 -3.00 2.79 -2.66
N MET A 334 -2.24 3.85 -2.43
CA MET A 334 -0.78 3.80 -2.38
C MET A 334 -0.22 3.07 -1.15
N CYS A 335 -0.99 2.97 -0.07
CA CYS A 335 -0.64 2.18 1.10
C CYS A 335 -0.93 0.67 0.93
N ASP A 336 -1.75 0.30 -0.05
CA ASP A 336 -2.21 -1.08 -0.29
C ASP A 336 -1.66 -1.70 -1.59
N LEU A 337 -0.94 -0.95 -2.43
CA LEU A 337 -0.33 -1.44 -3.67
C LEU A 337 0.83 -2.41 -3.41
N SER A 338 1.24 -3.13 -4.44
CA SER A 338 2.46 -3.94 -4.42
C SER A 338 3.44 -3.52 -5.52
N ILE A 339 4.73 -3.64 -5.22
CA ILE A 339 5.86 -3.43 -6.11
C ILE A 339 6.32 -4.80 -6.61
N MET A 340 6.32 -4.98 -7.92
CA MET A 340 6.86 -6.15 -8.62
C MET A 340 8.26 -5.80 -9.13
N LEU A 341 9.29 -6.29 -8.44
CA LEU A 341 10.69 -6.13 -8.82
C LEU A 341 11.18 -7.40 -9.50
N GLY A 342 11.30 -7.35 -10.83
CA GLY A 342 11.94 -8.42 -11.61
C GLY A 342 13.46 -8.28 -11.60
N ILE A 343 14.17 -9.39 -11.45
CA ILE A 343 15.65 -9.48 -11.37
C ILE A 343 16.14 -10.64 -12.24
N SER A 344 16.99 -10.36 -13.22
CA SER A 344 17.51 -11.35 -14.17
C SER A 344 19.02 -11.18 -14.45
N PRO A 345 19.71 -12.25 -14.88
CA PRO A 345 21.12 -12.16 -15.24
C PRO A 345 21.37 -11.19 -16.41
N GLY A 346 22.51 -10.51 -16.39
CA GLY A 346 22.92 -9.56 -17.42
C GLY A 346 23.24 -10.19 -18.79
N SER A 347 23.64 -11.46 -18.79
CA SER A 347 24.14 -12.21 -19.95
C SER A 347 23.05 -12.89 -20.79
N LEU A 348 21.80 -12.45 -20.69
CA LEU A 348 20.73 -12.98 -21.53
C LEU A 348 20.96 -12.61 -23.00
N ASP A 349 20.85 -13.58 -23.90
CA ASP A 349 20.99 -13.42 -25.36
C ASP A 349 20.07 -12.31 -25.90
N GLU A 350 20.45 -11.66 -27.01
CA GLU A 350 19.67 -10.54 -27.59
C GLU A 350 18.22 -10.93 -27.95
N GLY A 351 17.99 -12.19 -28.33
CA GLY A 351 16.63 -12.73 -28.56
C GLY A 351 15.80 -12.88 -27.28
N ASP A 352 16.46 -13.06 -26.13
CA ASP A 352 15.82 -13.17 -24.82
C ASP A 352 15.53 -11.80 -24.19
N ARG A 353 16.28 -10.76 -24.58
CA ARG A 353 16.03 -9.36 -24.17
C ARG A 353 14.67 -8.83 -24.63
N MET A 354 14.15 -9.31 -25.77
CA MET A 354 12.83 -8.89 -26.27
C MET A 354 11.64 -9.46 -25.47
N GLN A 355 11.83 -10.55 -24.71
CA GLN A 355 10.78 -11.12 -23.85
C GLN A 355 10.81 -10.55 -22.43
N ASN A 356 11.94 -9.98 -22.01
CA ASN A 356 12.02 -9.21 -20.78
C ASN A 356 11.38 -7.84 -21.02
N LEU A 357 10.17 -7.67 -20.46
CA LEU A 357 9.50 -6.37 -20.28
C LEU A 357 10.54 -5.28 -20.02
N GLU A 358 10.64 -4.32 -20.95
CA GLU A 358 11.47 -3.10 -20.92
C GLU A 358 12.23 -2.93 -19.59
N SER A 359 13.47 -3.47 -19.52
CA SER A 359 14.27 -3.40 -18.31
C SER A 359 14.40 -1.95 -17.85
N CYS A 360 14.07 -1.67 -16.58
CA CYS A 360 14.20 -0.32 -16.03
C CYS A 360 15.67 0.08 -15.84
N GLY A 361 16.57 -0.90 -15.68
CA GLY A 361 18.00 -0.64 -15.61
C GLY A 361 18.84 -1.89 -15.37
N SER A 362 20.13 -1.67 -15.15
CA SER A 362 21.12 -2.70 -14.79
C SER A 362 22.00 -2.24 -13.63
N ILE A 363 22.49 -3.21 -12.86
CA ILE A 363 23.44 -3.02 -11.76
C ILE A 363 24.64 -3.94 -11.99
N SER A 364 25.84 -3.38 -11.86
CA SER A 364 27.08 -4.15 -11.83
C SER A 364 27.33 -4.66 -10.42
N LEU A 365 27.49 -5.98 -10.29
CA LEU A 365 27.83 -6.71 -9.08
C LEU A 365 29.21 -7.35 -9.27
N GLU A 366 29.84 -7.79 -8.17
CA GLU A 366 31.18 -8.39 -8.23
C GLU A 366 31.25 -9.63 -9.16
N ALA A 367 30.19 -10.44 -9.18
CA ALA A 367 30.12 -11.67 -9.96
C ALA A 367 29.39 -11.52 -11.31
N GLY A 368 28.98 -10.31 -11.68
CA GLY A 368 28.39 -10.05 -13.00
C GLY A 368 27.45 -8.86 -13.04
N VAL A 369 26.75 -8.70 -14.16
CA VAL A 369 25.69 -7.69 -14.29
C VAL A 369 24.34 -8.34 -13.99
N CYS A 370 23.45 -7.59 -13.35
CA CYS A 370 22.05 -7.94 -13.16
C CYS A 370 21.17 -6.90 -13.84
N ASN A 371 20.15 -7.34 -14.58
CA ASN A 371 19.10 -6.49 -15.12
C ASN A 371 17.90 -6.49 -14.17
N TYR A 372 17.20 -5.37 -14.08
CA TYR A 372 15.99 -5.27 -13.26
C TYR A 372 14.85 -4.51 -13.94
N SER A 373 13.63 -4.77 -13.49
CA SER A 373 12.42 -4.03 -13.87
C SER A 373 11.54 -3.78 -12.65
N LEU A 374 10.88 -2.63 -12.60
CA LEU A 374 9.97 -2.25 -11.52
C LEU A 374 8.58 -1.99 -12.10
N LYS A 375 7.57 -2.68 -11.56
CA LYS A 375 6.16 -2.45 -11.91
C LYS A 375 5.31 -2.31 -10.65
N LEU A 376 4.26 -1.51 -10.71
CA LEU A 376 3.25 -1.41 -9.68
C LEU A 376 2.03 -2.27 -10.03
N VAL A 377 1.43 -2.88 -9.02
CA VAL A 377 0.16 -3.61 -9.11
C VAL A 377 -0.73 -3.26 -7.92
N ASP A 378 -2.01 -3.62 -7.96
CA ASP A 378 -3.00 -3.41 -6.89
C ASP A 378 -3.24 -1.94 -6.51
N TYR A 379 -3.07 -1.02 -7.46
CA TYR A 379 -3.30 0.42 -7.28
C TYR A 379 -4.73 0.87 -7.62
N ASP A 380 -5.70 -0.04 -7.59
CA ASP A 380 -7.10 0.25 -7.93
C ASP A 380 -7.72 1.33 -7.03
N PRO A 381 -8.60 2.19 -7.56
CA PRO A 381 -9.34 3.16 -6.78
C PRO A 381 -10.07 2.52 -5.60
N LYS A 382 -9.86 3.06 -4.40
CA LYS A 382 -10.54 2.57 -3.20
C LYS A 382 -11.96 3.11 -3.16
N PRO A 383 -12.97 2.30 -2.81
CA PRO A 383 -14.35 2.76 -2.78
C PRO A 383 -14.58 3.68 -1.58
N SER A 384 -15.36 4.74 -1.77
CA SER A 384 -15.74 5.70 -0.72
C SER A 384 -16.44 5.03 0.48
N THR A 385 -17.12 3.90 0.26
CA THR A 385 -17.74 3.08 1.32
C THR A 385 -16.75 2.58 2.37
N LYS A 386 -15.44 2.62 2.11
CA LYS A 386 -14.40 2.33 3.12
C LYS A 386 -14.55 3.21 4.37
N LEU A 387 -15.01 4.45 4.22
CA LEU A 387 -15.19 5.40 5.34
C LEU A 387 -16.25 4.94 6.35
N ARG A 388 -17.31 4.25 5.91
CA ARG A 388 -18.46 3.84 6.74
C ARG A 388 -18.06 3.09 8.02
N ASN A 389 -16.97 2.33 7.98
CA ASN A 389 -16.53 1.47 9.07
C ASN A 389 -15.14 1.86 9.62
N ARG A 390 -14.54 2.97 9.17
CA ARG A 390 -13.18 3.33 9.62
C ARG A 390 -13.14 3.66 11.09
N GLU A 391 -14.12 4.40 11.60
CA GLU A 391 -14.16 4.73 13.03
C GLU A 391 -14.10 3.46 13.91
N LYS A 392 -14.92 2.45 13.59
CA LYS A 392 -14.89 1.16 14.29
C LYS A 392 -13.52 0.48 14.22
N GLN A 393 -12.83 0.61 13.09
CA GLN A 393 -11.51 0.02 12.89
C GLN A 393 -10.40 0.78 13.62
N GLU A 394 -10.51 2.09 13.80
CA GLU A 394 -9.52 2.87 14.55
C GLU A 394 -9.70 2.75 16.06
N ARG A 395 -10.93 2.59 16.56
CA ARG A 395 -11.22 2.42 18.00
C ARG A 395 -10.44 1.27 18.65
N ILE A 396 -9.99 0.27 17.88
CA ILE A 396 -9.17 -0.81 18.41
C ILE A 396 -7.81 -0.33 18.93
N LEU A 397 -7.27 0.76 18.39
CA LEU A 397 -5.98 1.34 18.79
C LEU A 397 -6.00 1.78 20.26
N ARG A 398 -7.17 2.15 20.79
CA ARG A 398 -7.35 2.50 22.21
C ARG A 398 -6.93 1.37 23.16
N ARG A 399 -6.94 0.12 22.69
CA ARG A 399 -6.52 -1.04 23.48
C ARG A 399 -5.00 -1.18 23.63
N LEU A 400 -4.21 -0.33 22.97
CA LEU A 400 -2.75 -0.27 23.12
C LEU A 400 -2.30 0.79 24.14
N LEU A 401 -3.24 1.59 24.68
CA LEU A 401 -2.97 2.62 25.69
C LEU A 401 -3.25 2.13 27.12
N ASN A 402 -3.89 0.97 27.26
CA ASN A 402 -4.14 0.26 28.52
C ASN A 402 -3.27 -0.98 28.57
#